data_AF-A0A3P8K1D7-F1
#
_entry.id   AF-A0A3P8K1D7-F1
#
_cell.length_a   1.000
_cell.length_b   1.000
_cell.length_c   1.000
_cell.angle_alpha   90.00
_cell.angle_beta   90.00
_cell.angle_gamma   90.00
#
_symmetry.space_group_name_H-M   'P 1'
#
loop_
_entity.id
_entity.type
_entity.pdbx_description
1 polymer ?
#
loop_
_entity_poly.entity_id
_entity_poly.type
_entity_poly.pdbx_seq_one_letter_code
_entity_poly.pdbx_strand_id
1 'polypeptide(L)'
;MALGEYVSVSTQRDTEKAWIAKEQRELREQPEEEFDELVGLYTAKGLSEATARQVATELTATDPLRAHLDIELGIDQEELTNPLAAALSSAVAFSLGALVPIAASLIAWHRMLWIVLAVAVGLAVTGYASAVLGGADRRTAVIRLLVGGAAAMAITYAIGRLLGTTSLT
;
A
#
# COMPACT_ATOMS: atom_id res chain seq x y z
N MET A 1 -13.78 -1.67 5.98
CA MET A 1 -12.52 -1.24 5.33
C MET A 1 -11.95 0.03 5.96
N ALA A 2 -12.67 1.14 6.03
CA ALA A 2 -12.17 2.44 6.51
C ALA A 2 -11.39 2.43 7.84
N LEU A 3 -11.98 1.86 8.91
CA LEU A 3 -11.36 1.86 10.24
C LEU A 3 -10.03 1.09 10.28
N GLY A 4 -10.00 -0.10 9.66
CA GLY A 4 -8.78 -0.91 9.59
C GLY A 4 -7.65 -0.19 8.85
N GLU A 5 -7.99 0.46 7.73
CA GLU A 5 -7.04 1.25 6.96
C GLU A 5 -6.52 2.45 7.78
N TYR A 6 -7.41 3.19 8.44
CA TYR A 6 -7.04 4.30 9.30
C TYR A 6 -6.05 3.87 10.38
N VAL A 7 -6.34 2.77 11.09
CA VAL A 7 -5.48 2.26 12.17
C VAL A 7 -4.13 1.80 11.62
N SER A 8 -4.11 1.06 10.50
CA SER A 8 -2.87 0.57 9.88
C SER A 8 -1.98 1.72 9.44
N VAL A 9 -2.52 2.69 8.70
CA VAL A 9 -1.76 3.82 8.17
C VAL A 9 -1.39 4.81 9.29
N SER A 10 -2.21 4.95 10.33
CA SER A 10 -1.83 5.74 11.52
C SER A 10 -0.64 5.13 12.24
N THR A 11 -0.63 3.79 12.39
CA THR A 11 0.50 3.07 12.99
C THR A 11 1.78 3.24 12.18
N GLN A 12 1.68 3.18 10.85
CA GLN A 12 2.80 3.46 9.95
C GLN A 12 3.32 4.90 10.15
N ARG A 13 2.43 5.89 10.13
CA ARG A 13 2.78 7.30 10.34
C ARG A 13 3.43 7.55 11.70
N ASP A 14 2.94 6.89 12.75
CA ASP A 14 3.53 7.02 14.09
C ASP A 14 4.93 6.41 14.14
N THR A 15 5.17 5.34 13.39
CA THR A 15 6.51 4.75 13.22
C THR A 15 7.44 5.71 12.49
N GLU A 16 6.99 6.29 11.37
CA GLU A 16 7.75 7.31 10.61
C GLU A 16 8.15 8.49 11.52
N LYS A 17 7.20 9.01 12.31
CA LYS A 17 7.49 10.10 13.27
C LYS A 17 8.47 9.70 14.36
N ALA A 18 8.36 8.49 14.88
CA ALA A 18 9.27 7.99 15.90
C ALA A 18 10.70 7.87 15.35
N TRP A 19 10.85 7.43 14.11
CA TRP A 19 12.13 7.36 13.42
C TRP A 19 12.72 8.74 13.16
N ILE A 20 11.92 9.70 12.65
CA ILE A 20 12.37 11.09 12.48
C ILE A 20 12.83 11.69 13.82
N ALA A 21 12.10 11.45 14.90
CA ALA A 21 12.47 11.96 16.22
C ALA A 21 13.75 11.30 16.79
N LYS A 22 13.98 10.02 16.46
CA LYS A 22 15.22 9.30 16.80
C LYS A 22 16.40 9.91 16.05
N GLU A 23 16.27 10.06 14.74
CA GLU A 23 17.30 10.61 13.86
C GLU A 23 17.68 12.05 14.24
N GLN A 24 16.67 12.89 14.50
CA GLN A 24 16.90 14.24 14.99
C GLN A 24 17.66 14.27 16.33
N ARG A 25 17.50 13.25 17.18
CA ARG A 25 18.24 13.16 18.45
C ARG A 25 19.68 12.72 18.17
N GLU A 26 19.87 11.72 17.33
CA GLU A 26 21.18 11.20 16.97
C GLU A 26 22.05 12.26 16.29
N LEU A 27 21.51 13.02 15.33
CA LEU A 27 22.20 14.17 14.71
C LEU A 27 22.60 15.27 15.71
N ARG A 28 21.90 15.40 16.84
CA ARG A 28 22.27 16.37 17.90
C ARG A 28 23.27 15.81 18.89
N GLU A 29 23.17 14.54 19.22
CA GLU A 29 23.95 13.91 20.29
C GLU A 29 25.26 13.29 19.78
N GLN A 30 25.28 12.82 18.53
CA GLN A 30 26.36 12.03 17.93
C GLN A 30 26.68 12.48 16.48
N PRO A 31 26.89 13.78 16.20
CA PRO A 31 27.01 14.30 14.83
C PRO A 31 28.20 13.72 14.03
N GLU A 32 29.30 13.36 14.70
CA GLU A 32 30.46 12.74 14.05
C GLU A 32 30.17 11.29 13.64
N GLU A 33 29.48 10.54 14.49
CA GLU A 33 29.10 9.14 14.19
C GLU A 33 28.08 9.09 13.04
N GLU A 34 27.08 9.98 13.07
CA GLU A 34 26.09 10.11 11.99
C GLU A 34 26.74 10.49 10.66
N PHE A 35 27.74 11.38 10.67
CA PHE A 35 28.46 11.72 9.45
C PHE A 35 29.20 10.50 8.88
N ASP A 36 29.91 9.73 9.72
CA ASP A 36 30.60 8.52 9.29
C ASP A 36 29.62 7.42 8.82
N GLU A 37 28.44 7.34 9.43
CA GLU A 37 27.34 6.49 8.97
C GLU A 37 26.88 6.88 7.56
N LEU A 38 26.62 8.16 7.32
CA LEU A 38 26.20 8.66 6.01
C LEU A 38 27.24 8.34 4.92
N VAL A 39 28.52 8.51 5.22
CA VAL A 39 29.63 8.10 4.33
C VAL A 39 29.60 6.59 4.07
N GLY A 40 29.39 5.79 5.12
CA GLY A 40 29.25 4.34 5.02
C GLY A 40 28.10 3.92 4.11
N LEU A 41 26.92 4.52 4.26
CA LEU A 41 25.72 4.24 3.47
C LEU A 41 25.93 4.56 1.99
N TYR A 42 26.54 5.71 1.66
CA TYR A 42 26.87 6.05 0.28
C TYR A 42 27.94 5.14 -0.33
N THR A 43 28.94 4.74 0.46
CA THR A 43 29.96 3.77 0.04
C THR A 43 29.32 2.41 -0.27
N ALA A 44 28.38 1.96 0.57
CA ALA A 44 27.62 0.73 0.35
C ALA A 44 26.72 0.80 -0.90
N LYS A 45 26.26 1.99 -1.29
CA LYS A 45 25.57 2.24 -2.58
C LYS A 45 26.51 2.22 -3.79
N GLY A 46 27.81 2.07 -3.59
CA GLY A 46 28.82 1.90 -4.65
C GLY A 46 29.65 3.14 -4.95
N LEU A 47 29.56 4.20 -4.14
CA LEU A 47 30.46 5.35 -4.27
C LEU A 47 31.86 4.99 -3.75
N SER A 48 32.89 5.61 -4.32
CA SER A 48 34.21 5.60 -3.68
C SER A 48 34.14 6.34 -2.35
N GLU A 49 34.95 5.95 -1.37
CA GLU A 49 34.97 6.61 -0.05
C GLU A 49 35.18 8.13 -0.15
N ALA A 50 36.07 8.57 -1.06
CA ALA A 50 36.31 9.99 -1.31
C ALA A 50 35.05 10.71 -1.82
N THR A 51 34.32 10.09 -2.75
CA THR A 51 33.06 10.64 -3.28
C THR A 51 31.96 10.61 -2.21
N ALA A 52 31.83 9.52 -1.45
CA ALA A 52 30.84 9.38 -0.39
C ALA A 52 31.03 10.44 0.70
N ARG A 53 32.29 10.69 1.10
CA ARG A 53 32.64 11.76 2.05
C ARG A 53 32.31 13.15 1.52
N GLN A 54 32.55 13.39 0.23
CA GLN A 54 32.16 14.66 -0.40
C GLN A 54 30.63 14.83 -0.41
N VAL A 55 29.89 13.80 -0.83
CA VAL A 55 28.41 13.83 -0.86
C VAL A 55 27.84 14.04 0.54
N ALA A 56 28.32 13.30 1.54
CA ALA A 56 27.92 13.48 2.93
C ALA A 56 28.17 14.93 3.38
N THR A 57 29.34 15.49 3.11
CA THR A 57 29.67 16.90 3.45
C THR A 57 28.68 17.89 2.83
N GLU A 58 28.40 17.76 1.53
CA GLU A 58 27.52 18.69 0.82
C GLU A 58 26.05 18.57 1.28
N LEU A 59 25.57 17.35 1.55
CA LEU A 59 24.20 17.11 2.00
C LEU A 59 24.00 17.47 3.48
N THR A 60 24.93 17.12 4.37
CA THR A 60 24.92 17.54 5.78
C THR A 60 24.93 19.06 5.92
N ALA A 61 25.62 19.78 5.04
CA ALA A 61 25.63 21.25 5.05
C ALA A 61 24.29 21.88 4.63
N THR A 62 23.48 21.15 3.84
CA THR A 62 22.20 21.63 3.33
C THR A 62 21.06 21.26 4.27
N ASP A 63 20.88 19.96 4.53
CA ASP A 63 19.87 19.41 5.41
C ASP A 63 20.30 18.00 5.86
N PRO A 64 20.93 17.88 7.04
CA PRO A 64 21.45 16.59 7.52
C PRO A 64 20.33 15.60 7.80
N LEU A 65 19.19 16.06 8.33
CA LEU A 65 18.06 15.21 8.62
C LEU A 65 17.50 14.60 7.33
N ARG A 66 17.24 15.43 6.32
CA ARG A 66 16.75 14.95 5.03
C ARG A 66 17.72 13.96 4.37
N ALA A 67 19.03 14.19 4.49
CA ALA A 67 20.04 13.29 3.92
C ALA A 67 19.97 11.88 4.54
N HIS A 68 19.87 11.80 5.86
CA HIS A 68 19.74 10.52 6.58
C HIS A 68 18.39 9.86 6.31
N LEU A 69 17.28 10.60 6.41
CA LEU A 69 15.94 10.06 6.17
C LEU A 69 15.79 9.47 4.76
N ASP A 70 16.38 10.10 3.73
CA ASP A 70 16.34 9.60 2.35
C ASP A 70 17.15 8.32 2.16
N ILE A 71 18.41 8.31 2.62
CA ILE A 71 19.32 7.21 2.33
C ILE A 71 19.12 5.98 3.23
N GLU A 72 18.82 6.20 4.51
CA GLU A 72 18.68 5.13 5.51
C GLU A 72 17.25 4.57 5.53
N LEU A 73 16.25 5.46 5.55
CA LEU A 73 14.86 5.09 5.82
C LEU A 73 13.94 5.19 4.60
N GLY A 74 14.37 5.88 3.54
CA GLY A 74 13.53 6.20 2.38
C GLY A 74 12.29 7.03 2.75
N ILE A 75 12.39 7.84 3.81
CA ILE A 75 11.29 8.68 4.31
C ILE A 75 11.46 10.10 3.80
N ASP A 76 10.40 10.63 3.19
CA ASP A 76 10.25 12.06 2.98
C ASP A 76 9.39 12.66 4.11
N GLN A 77 9.99 13.55 4.91
CA GLN A 77 9.31 14.22 6.02
C GLN A 77 8.13 15.10 5.59
N GLU A 78 8.10 15.54 4.32
CA GLU A 78 7.02 16.35 3.76
C GLU A 78 5.86 15.50 3.23
N GLU A 79 6.11 14.23 2.92
CA GLU A 79 5.15 13.28 2.33
C GLU A 79 4.80 12.11 3.25
N LEU A 80 4.71 12.36 4.56
CA LEU A 80 4.26 11.33 5.52
C LEU A 80 2.91 10.74 5.12
N THR A 81 2.71 9.46 5.45
CA THR A 81 1.46 8.78 5.12
C THR A 81 0.25 9.52 5.72
N ASN A 82 -0.83 9.66 4.94
CA ASN A 82 -2.05 10.33 5.37
C ASN A 82 -3.16 9.31 5.71
N PRO A 83 -3.42 9.01 7.01
CA PRO A 83 -4.36 7.96 7.39
C PRO A 83 -5.80 8.28 7.05
N LEU A 84 -6.19 9.56 7.10
CA LEU A 84 -7.56 9.97 6.76
C LEU A 84 -7.82 9.82 5.26
N ALA A 85 -6.87 10.25 4.43
CA ALA A 85 -6.97 10.11 2.99
C ALA A 85 -7.07 8.63 2.59
N ALA A 86 -6.21 7.77 3.14
CA ALA A 86 -6.23 6.33 2.90
C ALA A 86 -7.54 5.66 3.36
N ALA A 87 -8.04 6.02 4.55
CA ALA A 87 -9.27 5.48 5.09
C ALA A 87 -10.49 5.88 4.25
N LEU A 88 -10.59 7.15 3.86
CA LEU A 88 -11.70 7.66 3.06
C LEU A 88 -11.68 7.10 1.63
N SER A 89 -10.51 7.07 0.99
CA SER A 89 -10.37 6.48 -0.35
C SER A 89 -10.77 5.00 -0.36
N SER A 90 -10.32 4.24 0.65
CA SER A 90 -10.68 2.83 0.81
C SER A 90 -12.17 2.63 1.11
N ALA A 91 -12.77 3.50 1.93
CA ALA A 91 -14.20 3.47 2.22
C ALA A 91 -15.04 3.65 0.95
N VAL A 92 -14.69 4.67 0.16
CA VAL A 92 -15.38 4.99 -1.10
C VAL A 92 -15.19 3.88 -2.11
N ALA A 93 -13.95 3.45 -2.35
CA ALA A 93 -13.64 2.39 -3.31
C ALA A 93 -14.36 1.08 -2.97
N PHE A 94 -14.36 0.66 -1.70
CA PHE A 94 -15.08 -0.54 -1.26
C PHE A 94 -16.58 -0.41 -1.43
N SER A 95 -17.15 0.74 -1.03
CA SER A 95 -18.59 0.98 -1.14
C SER A 95 -19.05 0.93 -2.59
N LEU A 96 -18.33 1.62 -3.49
CA LEU A 96 -18.61 1.61 -4.93
C LEU A 96 -18.45 0.20 -5.52
N GLY A 97 -17.39 -0.51 -5.15
CA GLY A 97 -17.16 -1.90 -5.58
C GLY A 97 -18.28 -2.84 -5.15
N ALA A 98 -18.80 -2.69 -3.93
CA ALA A 98 -19.90 -3.51 -3.40
C ALA A 98 -21.26 -3.22 -4.09
N LEU A 99 -21.48 -2.00 -4.59
CA LEU A 99 -22.70 -1.67 -5.32
C LEU A 99 -22.88 -2.48 -6.61
N VAL A 100 -21.78 -2.91 -7.26
CA VAL A 100 -21.81 -3.67 -8.51
C VAL A 100 -22.54 -5.02 -8.37
N PRO A 101 -22.13 -5.94 -7.47
CA PRO A 101 -22.87 -7.18 -7.25
C PRO A 101 -24.25 -6.97 -6.62
N ILE A 102 -24.43 -5.94 -5.79
CA ILE A 102 -25.76 -5.60 -5.23
C ILE A 102 -26.73 -5.24 -6.36
N ALA A 103 -26.32 -4.39 -7.29
CA ALA A 103 -27.13 -4.03 -8.45
C ALA A 103 -27.43 -5.26 -9.33
N ALA A 104 -26.44 -6.11 -9.58
CA ALA A 104 -26.64 -7.35 -10.33
C ALA A 104 -27.65 -8.30 -9.65
N SER A 105 -27.72 -8.30 -8.32
CA SER A 105 -28.68 -9.12 -7.56
C SER A 105 -30.14 -8.73 -7.78
N LEU A 106 -30.42 -7.51 -8.25
CA LEU A 106 -31.78 -7.05 -8.55
C LEU A 106 -32.37 -7.75 -9.79
N ILE A 107 -31.52 -8.37 -10.62
CA ILE A 107 -31.97 -9.15 -11.77
C ILE A 107 -32.57 -10.47 -11.27
N ALA A 108 -33.89 -10.63 -11.45
CA ALA A 108 -34.65 -11.74 -10.88
C ALA A 108 -34.36 -13.10 -11.52
N TRP A 109 -34.08 -13.13 -12.82
CA TRP A 109 -33.79 -14.36 -13.56
C TRP A 109 -32.28 -14.62 -13.57
N HIS A 110 -31.86 -15.88 -13.37
CA HIS A 110 -30.45 -16.28 -13.36
C HIS A 110 -29.58 -15.39 -12.46
N ARG A 111 -30.11 -14.95 -11.32
CA ARG A 111 -29.49 -13.99 -10.39
C ARG A 111 -28.02 -14.31 -10.08
N MET A 112 -27.75 -15.58 -9.80
CA MET A 112 -26.40 -16.07 -9.49
C MET A 112 -25.41 -15.81 -10.63
N LEU A 113 -25.81 -16.08 -11.88
CA LEU A 113 -24.97 -15.86 -13.06
C LEU A 113 -24.62 -14.37 -13.20
N TRP A 114 -25.61 -13.49 -13.05
CA TRP A 114 -25.41 -12.04 -13.17
C TRP A 114 -24.48 -11.49 -12.09
N ILE A 115 -24.61 -11.95 -10.85
CA ILE A 115 -23.70 -11.57 -9.76
C ILE A 115 -22.27 -12.01 -10.08
N VAL A 116 -22.06 -13.27 -10.47
CA VAL A 116 -20.72 -13.81 -10.78
C VAL A 116 -20.09 -13.06 -11.94
N LEU A 117 -20.85 -12.81 -13.02
CA LEU A 117 -20.35 -12.06 -14.18
C LEU A 117 -20.01 -10.62 -13.81
N ALA A 118 -20.86 -9.94 -13.04
CA ALA A 118 -20.61 -8.56 -12.62
C ALA A 118 -19.34 -8.44 -11.76
N VAL A 119 -19.14 -9.37 -10.82
CA VAL A 119 -17.92 -9.43 -10.01
C VAL A 119 -16.70 -9.75 -10.87
N ALA A 120 -16.79 -10.73 -11.77
CA ALA A 120 -15.68 -11.10 -12.65
C ALA A 120 -15.23 -9.92 -13.55
N VAL A 121 -16.19 -9.20 -14.14
CA VAL A 121 -15.89 -7.99 -14.93
C VAL A 121 -15.28 -6.91 -14.05
N GLY A 122 -15.84 -6.66 -12.87
CA GLY A 122 -15.28 -5.68 -11.93
C GLY A 122 -13.84 -6.00 -11.52
N LEU A 123 -13.54 -7.27 -11.24
CA LEU A 123 -12.19 -7.74 -10.91
C LEU A 123 -11.22 -7.64 -12.10
N ALA A 124 -11.69 -7.93 -13.32
CA ALA A 124 -10.87 -7.78 -14.52
C ALA A 124 -10.52 -6.31 -14.78
N VAL A 125 -11.51 -5.41 -14.66
CA VAL A 125 -11.32 -3.97 -14.84
C VAL A 125 -10.37 -3.40 -13.78
N THR A 126 -10.63 -3.70 -12.50
CA THR A 126 -9.79 -3.20 -11.39
C THR A 126 -8.39 -3.80 -11.42
N GLY A 127 -8.24 -5.07 -11.82
CA GLY A 127 -6.93 -5.71 -12.01
C GLY A 127 -6.13 -5.11 -13.15
N TYR A 128 -6.79 -4.80 -14.27
CA TYR A 128 -6.14 -4.12 -15.38
C TYR A 128 -5.72 -2.70 -14.97
N ALA A 129 -6.63 -1.93 -14.36
CA ALA A 129 -6.38 -0.55 -13.94
C ALA A 129 -5.24 -0.46 -12.92
N SER A 130 -5.25 -1.31 -11.89
CA SER A 130 -4.19 -1.37 -10.89
C SER A 130 -2.83 -1.73 -11.49
N ALA A 131 -2.79 -2.63 -12.47
CA ALA A 131 -1.54 -2.95 -13.16
C ALA A 131 -1.02 -1.79 -14.01
N VAL A 132 -1.89 -1.06 -14.70
CA VAL A 132 -1.50 0.13 -15.48
C VAL A 132 -0.96 1.22 -14.57
N LEU A 133 -1.65 1.52 -13.46
CA LEU A 133 -1.23 2.55 -12.52
C LEU A 133 0.04 2.15 -11.75
N GLY A 134 0.20 0.87 -11.42
CA GLY A 134 1.36 0.35 -10.68
C GLY A 134 2.52 -0.10 -11.54
N GLY A 135 2.46 0.05 -12.86
CA GLY A 135 3.53 -0.41 -13.78
C GLY A 135 3.76 -1.93 -13.80
N ALA A 136 2.79 -2.72 -13.35
CA ALA A 136 2.91 -4.17 -13.23
C ALA A 136 2.41 -4.91 -14.50
N ASP A 137 2.72 -6.21 -14.61
CA ASP A 137 2.19 -7.04 -15.68
C ASP A 137 0.66 -7.18 -15.59
N ARG A 138 -0.02 -6.69 -16.64
CA ARG A 138 -1.49 -6.58 -16.69
C ARG A 138 -2.16 -7.94 -16.64
N ARG A 139 -1.61 -8.92 -17.35
CA ARG A 139 -2.19 -10.26 -17.44
C ARG A 139 -2.13 -10.95 -16.08
N THR A 140 -0.99 -10.88 -15.41
CA THR A 140 -0.77 -11.48 -14.09
C THR A 140 -1.69 -10.85 -13.04
N ALA A 141 -1.85 -9.53 -13.03
CA ALA A 141 -2.73 -8.83 -12.10
C ALA A 141 -4.20 -9.25 -12.28
N VAL A 142 -4.70 -9.23 -13.53
CA VAL A 142 -6.08 -9.63 -13.85
C VAL A 142 -6.35 -11.07 -13.47
N ILE A 143 -5.46 -12.01 -13.84
CA ILE A 143 -5.62 -13.44 -13.51
C ILE A 143 -5.63 -13.64 -12.00
N ARG A 144 -4.72 -12.99 -11.26
CA ARG A 144 -4.64 -13.08 -9.80
C ARG A 144 -5.96 -12.66 -9.14
N LEU A 145 -6.54 -11.55 -9.57
CA LEU A 145 -7.81 -11.05 -9.06
C LEU A 145 -8.99 -11.95 -9.42
N LEU A 146 -9.06 -12.41 -10.67
CA LEU A 146 -10.12 -13.34 -11.12
C LEU A 146 -10.07 -14.66 -10.35
N VAL A 147 -8.89 -15.27 -10.21
CA VAL A 147 -8.72 -16.55 -9.50
C VAL A 147 -9.01 -16.39 -8.00
N GLY A 148 -8.43 -15.37 -7.36
CA GLY A 148 -8.67 -15.10 -5.95
C GLY A 148 -10.14 -14.78 -5.65
N GLY A 149 -10.77 -13.95 -6.49
CA GLY A 149 -12.19 -13.62 -6.38
C GLY A 149 -13.10 -14.82 -6.61
N ALA A 150 -12.82 -15.64 -7.63
CA ALA A 150 -13.56 -16.87 -7.89
C ALA A 150 -13.47 -17.86 -6.72
N ALA A 151 -12.26 -18.03 -6.15
CA ALA A 151 -12.07 -18.88 -4.97
C ALA A 151 -12.84 -18.36 -3.75
N ALA A 152 -12.78 -17.06 -3.48
CA ALA A 152 -13.53 -16.45 -2.38
C ALA A 152 -15.05 -16.64 -2.54
N MET A 153 -15.59 -16.39 -3.74
CA MET A 153 -17.01 -16.62 -4.04
C MET A 153 -17.40 -18.09 -3.89
N ALA A 154 -16.57 -19.03 -4.37
CA ALA A 154 -16.83 -20.46 -4.24
C ALA A 154 -16.86 -20.92 -2.76
N ILE A 155 -15.89 -20.46 -1.96
CA ILE A 155 -15.81 -20.80 -0.52
C ILE A 155 -17.01 -20.23 0.23
N THR A 156 -17.32 -18.95 0.04
CA THR A 156 -18.45 -18.28 0.71
C THR A 156 -19.79 -18.92 0.33
N TYR A 157 -19.99 -19.26 -0.94
CA TYR A 157 -21.16 -20.00 -1.39
C TYR A 157 -21.25 -21.40 -0.76
N ALA A 158 -20.13 -22.14 -0.72
CA ALA A 158 -20.10 -23.47 -0.11
C ALA A 158 -20.49 -23.43 1.38
N ILE A 159 -19.94 -22.47 2.13
CA ILE A 159 -20.30 -22.24 3.54
C ILE A 159 -21.79 -21.90 3.68
N GLY A 160 -22.30 -20.99 2.85
CA GLY A 160 -23.72 -20.60 2.87
C GLY A 160 -24.66 -21.78 2.58
N ARG A 161 -24.25 -22.69 1.68
CA ARG A 161 -25.02 -23.91 1.37
C ARG A 161 -24.96 -24.94 2.49
N LEU A 162 -23.82 -25.09 3.17
CA LEU A 162 -23.66 -26.00 4.31
C LEU A 162 -24.46 -25.56 5.53
N LEU A 163 -24.55 -24.26 5.78
CA LEU A 163 -25.30 -23.69 6.91
C LEU A 163 -26.80 -23.51 6.63
N GLY A 164 -27.27 -23.87 5.44
CA GLY A 164 -28.68 -23.71 5.05
C GLY A 164 -29.13 -22.25 4.91
N THR A 165 -28.20 -21.29 4.82
CA THR A 165 -28.49 -19.85 4.74
C THR A 165 -28.66 -19.34 3.31
N THR A 166 -28.44 -20.20 2.30
CA THR A 166 -28.56 -19.84 0.88
C THR A 166 -29.81 -20.46 0.27
N SER A 167 -30.86 -19.65 0.11
CA SER A 167 -32.12 -20.02 -0.56
C SER A 167 -32.18 -19.60 -2.04
N LEU A 168 -31.02 -19.31 -2.64
CA LEU A 168 -30.89 -18.94 -4.07
C LEU A 168 -31.03 -20.19 -4.97
N THR A 169 -32.24 -20.75 -5.02
CA THR A 169 -32.70 -21.66 -6.08
C THR A 169 -33.65 -20.91 -7.00
#